data_AF-A0A819Q0N8-F1
#
_entry.id   AF-A0A819Q0N8-F1
#
_cell.length_a   1.000
_cell.length_b   1.000
_cell.length_c   1.000
_cell.angle_alpha   90.00
_cell.angle_beta   90.00
_cell.angle_gamma   90.00
#
_symmetry.space_group_name_H-M   'P 1'
#
loop_
_entity.id
_entity.type
_entity.pdbx_description
1 polymer ?
#
loop_
_entity_poly.entity_id
_entity_poly.type
_entity_poly.pdbx_seq_one_letter_code
_entity_poly.pdbx_strand_id
1 'polypeptide(L)'
;MFDVREDPEQKAKCDETMELLLAAGYFRVRIKGLSDFDKVVGGLAWSIQACNFAVDIDVLYQENAILGQKIALTERIVLVLSRMKCSHAIEPHQIQGGDFIHIFPVVQWLVKRVFERRAEIGDFNRAYALNQYDKQFGELIDETKLTSFKENVEDIRIRHRPKRRYRCLDSKKKRLNNIDERRKRIHSTLVEFGQMHQLLDTSAGNEKPQQEVDALIKNMVDEKSKIATQIVNSLVNQQQDTLRGIIEDFEEKVNKKKKIIKEEGR
;
A
#
# COMPACT_ATOMS: atom_id res chain seq x y z
N MET A 1 -14.46 -29.85 34.00
CA MET A 1 -14.29 -28.41 33.70
C MET A 1 -12.80 -28.22 33.45
N PHE A 2 -12.37 -28.38 32.19
CA PHE A 2 -10.96 -28.24 31.84
C PHE A 2 -10.70 -26.74 31.67
N ASP A 3 -10.02 -26.18 32.65
CA ASP A 3 -9.52 -24.81 32.65
C ASP A 3 -8.44 -24.73 31.55
N VAL A 4 -8.84 -24.28 30.35
CA VAL A 4 -7.91 -23.95 29.28
C VAL A 4 -7.17 -22.73 29.78
N ARG A 5 -6.03 -22.94 30.44
CA ARG A 5 -5.06 -21.88 30.71
C ARG A 5 -4.67 -21.31 29.34
N GLU A 6 -5.22 -20.16 29.00
CA GLU A 6 -4.69 -19.35 27.90
C GLU A 6 -3.28 -18.96 28.31
N ASP A 7 -2.29 -19.72 27.83
CA ASP A 7 -0.90 -19.37 28.06
C ASP A 7 -0.60 -18.06 27.33
N PRO A 8 -0.12 -17.01 28.04
CA PRO A 8 0.10 -15.70 27.45
C PRO A 8 1.10 -15.73 26.28
N GLU A 9 1.99 -16.72 26.25
CA GLU A 9 2.94 -16.96 25.18
C GLU A 9 2.28 -17.40 23.87
N GLN A 10 1.24 -18.23 23.94
CA GLN A 10 0.47 -18.67 22.76
C GLN A 10 -0.26 -17.49 22.12
N LYS A 11 -0.82 -16.59 22.94
CA LYS A 11 -1.49 -15.39 22.45
C LYS A 11 -0.52 -14.41 21.80
N ALA A 12 0.66 -14.19 22.40
CA ALA A 12 1.70 -13.35 21.80
C ALA A 12 2.14 -13.90 20.43
N LYS A 13 2.33 -15.23 20.33
CA LYS A 13 2.69 -15.87 19.05
C LYS A 13 1.57 -15.82 18.02
N CYS A 14 0.32 -15.90 18.47
CA CYS A 14 -0.84 -15.72 17.61
C CYS A 14 -0.85 -14.31 16.99
N ASP A 15 -0.67 -13.27 17.80
CA ASP A 15 -0.61 -11.88 17.33
C ASP A 15 0.55 -11.65 16.36
N GLU A 16 1.75 -12.17 16.66
CA GLU A 16 2.90 -12.12 15.74
C GLU A 16 2.60 -12.82 14.39
N THR A 17 1.92 -13.97 14.44
CA THR A 17 1.51 -14.72 13.23
C THR A 17 0.51 -13.89 12.40
N MET A 18 -0.44 -13.24 13.07
CA MET A 18 -1.43 -12.36 12.45
C MET A 18 -0.78 -11.16 11.77
N GLU A 19 0.18 -10.51 12.43
CA GLU A 19 0.93 -9.38 11.86
C GLU A 19 1.75 -9.80 10.64
N LEU A 20 2.38 -10.97 10.69
CA LEU A 20 3.16 -11.49 9.57
C LEU A 20 2.27 -11.76 8.34
N LEU A 21 1.10 -12.36 8.55
CA LEU A 21 0.10 -12.59 7.50
C LEU A 21 -0.44 -11.27 6.93
N LEU A 22 -0.66 -10.26 7.78
CA LEU A 22 -1.07 -8.93 7.34
C LEU A 22 0.00 -8.25 6.49
N ALA A 23 1.27 -8.35 6.88
CA ALA A 23 2.41 -7.84 6.10
C ALA A 23 2.57 -8.58 4.76
N ALA A 24 2.24 -9.87 4.71
CA ALA A 24 2.20 -10.64 3.46
C ALA A 24 1.04 -10.21 2.53
N GLY A 25 0.01 -9.56 3.06
CA GLY A 25 -1.14 -9.05 2.30
C GLY A 25 -2.43 -9.86 2.48
N TYR A 26 -2.55 -10.66 3.54
CA TYR A 26 -3.79 -11.33 3.91
C TYR A 26 -4.61 -10.46 4.87
N PHE A 27 -5.52 -9.65 4.33
CA PHE A 27 -6.26 -8.64 5.11
C PHE A 27 -7.41 -9.17 5.96
N ARG A 28 -7.87 -10.42 5.73
CA ARG A 28 -9.00 -10.99 6.48
C ARG A 28 -8.71 -11.18 7.97
N VAL A 29 -7.44 -11.15 8.37
CA VAL A 29 -7.02 -11.16 9.79
C VAL A 29 -7.61 -9.98 10.58
N ARG A 30 -7.87 -8.84 9.92
CA ARG A 30 -8.43 -7.64 10.57
C ARG A 30 -9.94 -7.70 10.84
N ILE A 31 -10.63 -8.73 10.35
CA ILE A 31 -12.08 -8.84 10.51
C ILE A 31 -12.38 -9.14 11.99
N LYS A 32 -13.01 -8.17 12.66
CA LYS A 32 -13.48 -8.29 14.04
C LYS A 32 -14.72 -9.18 14.04
N GLY A 33 -14.64 -10.36 14.65
CA GLY A 33 -15.72 -11.35 14.68
C GLY A 33 -15.35 -12.71 14.08
N LEU A 34 -14.19 -12.82 13.43
CA LEU A 34 -13.65 -14.09 12.99
C LEU A 34 -12.81 -14.74 14.10
N SER A 35 -12.92 -16.06 14.28
CA SER A 35 -12.10 -16.79 15.24
C SER A 35 -10.61 -16.75 14.85
N ASP A 36 -9.72 -16.80 15.83
CA ASP A 36 -8.28 -16.76 15.56
C ASP A 36 -7.81 -17.99 14.78
N PHE A 37 -8.45 -19.15 15.04
CA PHE A 37 -8.32 -20.35 14.22
C PHE A 37 -8.66 -20.07 12.75
N ASP A 38 -9.83 -19.50 12.47
CA ASP A 38 -10.28 -19.24 11.11
C ASP A 38 -9.40 -18.22 10.37
N LYS A 39 -8.89 -17.21 11.08
CA LYS A 39 -7.91 -16.26 10.53
C LYS A 39 -6.63 -16.98 10.11
N VAL A 40 -6.10 -17.86 10.97
CA VAL A 40 -4.85 -18.58 10.71
C VAL A 40 -5.02 -19.65 9.64
N VAL A 41 -6.07 -20.47 9.70
CA VAL A 41 -6.37 -21.49 8.69
C VAL A 41 -6.62 -20.85 7.32
N GLY A 42 -7.38 -19.75 7.28
CA GLY A 42 -7.57 -18.97 6.06
C GLY A 42 -6.26 -18.36 5.54
N GLY A 43 -5.38 -17.91 6.44
CA GLY A 43 -4.05 -17.38 6.10
C GLY A 43 -3.10 -18.44 5.55
N LEU A 44 -3.12 -19.65 6.10
CA LEU A 44 -2.36 -20.81 5.60
C LEU A 44 -2.85 -21.23 4.21
N ALA A 45 -4.16 -21.35 4.04
CA ALA A 45 -4.80 -21.65 2.75
C ALA A 45 -4.43 -20.62 1.68
N TRP A 46 -4.56 -19.33 2.03
CA TRP A 46 -4.19 -18.24 1.14
C TRP A 46 -2.70 -18.26 0.80
N SER A 47 -1.82 -18.55 1.75
CA SER A 47 -0.37 -18.59 1.51
C SER A 47 0.01 -19.72 0.54
N ILE A 48 -0.64 -20.88 0.66
CA ILE A 48 -0.50 -22.00 -0.28
C ILE A 48 -0.96 -21.58 -1.68
N GLN A 49 -2.13 -20.95 -1.78
CA GLN A 49 -2.65 -20.47 -3.07
C GLN A 49 -1.73 -19.42 -3.69
N ALA A 50 -1.20 -18.50 -2.87
CA ALA A 50 -0.29 -17.45 -3.31
C ALA A 50 1.08 -17.99 -3.77
N CYS A 51 1.49 -19.17 -3.31
CA CYS A 51 2.67 -19.86 -3.83
C CYS A 51 2.44 -20.45 -5.24
N ASN A 52 1.21 -20.44 -5.76
CA ASN A 52 0.82 -20.98 -7.08
C ASN A 52 1.42 -22.37 -7.34
N PHE A 53 1.47 -23.20 -6.29
CA PHE A 53 1.84 -24.59 -6.45
C PHE A 53 0.65 -25.28 -7.11
N ALA A 54 0.90 -26.08 -8.13
CA ALA A 54 -0.13 -26.87 -8.81
C ALA A 54 -0.63 -27.93 -7.83
N VAL A 55 -1.57 -27.53 -6.97
CA VAL A 55 -2.22 -28.41 -6.02
C VAL A 55 -3.62 -28.65 -6.56
N ASP A 56 -3.88 -29.85 -7.05
CA ASP A 56 -5.23 -30.34 -7.41
C ASP A 56 -6.17 -30.53 -6.19
N ILE A 57 -5.88 -29.82 -5.09
CA ILE A 57 -6.63 -29.87 -3.84
C ILE A 57 -7.14 -28.45 -3.64
N ASP A 58 -8.45 -28.27 -3.78
CA ASP A 58 -9.11 -27.03 -3.44
C ASP A 58 -8.92 -26.75 -1.94
N VAL A 59 -7.91 -25.95 -1.63
CA VAL A 59 -7.74 -25.30 -0.33
C VAL A 59 -8.49 -23.97 -0.34
N LEU A 60 -9.78 -24.03 -0.72
CA LEU A 60 -10.66 -22.87 -0.70
C LEU A 60 -11.26 -22.76 0.70
N TYR A 61 -10.81 -21.78 1.47
CA TYR A 61 -11.38 -21.50 2.77
C TYR A 61 -12.75 -20.81 2.63
N GLN A 62 -13.79 -21.47 3.12
CA GLN A 62 -15.15 -20.93 3.22
C GLN A 62 -15.48 -20.60 4.68
N GLU A 63 -15.99 -19.40 4.91
CA GLU A 63 -16.24 -18.87 6.26
C GLU A 63 -17.38 -19.60 6.99
N ASN A 64 -18.40 -20.02 6.24
CA ASN A 64 -19.57 -20.75 6.74
C ASN A 64 -19.40 -22.28 6.69
N ALA A 65 -18.17 -22.79 6.57
CA ALA A 65 -17.92 -24.22 6.50
C ALA A 65 -18.32 -24.92 7.81
N ILE A 66 -18.93 -26.10 7.68
CA ILE A 66 -19.27 -26.96 8.82
C ILE A 66 -17.95 -27.36 9.52
N LEU A 67 -17.96 -27.54 10.85
CA LEU A 67 -16.76 -27.91 11.62
C LEU A 67 -15.99 -29.10 11.01
N GLY A 68 -16.70 -30.12 10.53
CA GLY A 68 -16.09 -31.26 9.85
C GLY A 68 -15.37 -30.91 8.53
N GLN A 69 -15.86 -29.91 7.79
CA GLN A 69 -15.17 -29.42 6.59
C GLN A 69 -13.92 -28.61 6.96
N LYS A 70 -13.95 -27.84 8.05
CA LYS A 70 -12.77 -27.12 8.56
C LYS A 70 -11.67 -28.11 9.00
N ILE A 71 -12.05 -29.20 9.65
CA ILE A 71 -11.14 -30.30 10.03
C ILE A 71 -10.54 -30.96 8.79
N ALA A 72 -11.35 -31.33 7.80
CA ALA A 72 -10.86 -31.90 6.55
C ALA A 72 -9.93 -30.93 5.78
N LEU A 73 -10.19 -29.62 5.87
CA LEU A 73 -9.32 -28.60 5.28
C LEU A 73 -7.96 -28.54 5.97
N THR A 74 -7.90 -28.64 7.31
CA THR A 74 -6.61 -28.70 8.03
C THR A 74 -5.78 -29.92 7.64
N GLU A 75 -6.39 -31.08 7.43
CA GLU A 75 -5.69 -32.28 6.96
C GLU A 75 -5.12 -32.08 5.54
N ARG A 76 -5.92 -31.48 4.64
CA ARG A 76 -5.48 -31.12 3.30
C ARG A 76 -4.29 -30.16 3.32
N ILE A 77 -4.32 -29.13 4.18
CA ILE A 77 -3.20 -28.20 4.34
C ILE A 77 -1.92 -28.96 4.71
N VAL A 78 -1.98 -29.86 5.69
CA VAL A 78 -0.82 -30.66 6.12
C VAL A 78 -0.27 -31.54 4.99
N LEU A 79 -1.15 -32.15 4.19
CA LEU A 79 -0.74 -32.93 3.02
C LEU A 79 -0.01 -32.06 1.98
N VAL A 80 -0.50 -30.84 1.74
CA VAL A 80 0.13 -29.91 0.79
C VAL A 80 1.47 -29.42 1.31
N LEU A 81 1.56 -29.07 2.59
CA LEU A 81 2.80 -28.68 3.25
C LEU A 81 3.88 -29.76 3.12
N SER A 82 3.48 -31.02 3.33
CA SER A 82 4.36 -32.19 3.14
C SER A 82 4.87 -32.30 1.69
N ARG A 83 4.01 -32.06 0.70
CA ARG A 83 4.40 -32.05 -0.73
C ARG A 83 5.32 -30.88 -1.08
N MET A 84 5.12 -29.73 -0.46
CA MET A 84 5.97 -28.55 -0.64
C MET A 84 7.35 -28.69 0.03
N LYS A 85 7.59 -29.77 0.77
CA LYS A 85 8.82 -30.08 1.53
C LYS A 85 9.14 -28.98 2.56
N CYS A 86 8.14 -28.56 3.34
CA CYS A 86 8.38 -27.65 4.45
C CYS A 86 9.25 -28.33 5.53
N SER A 87 10.20 -27.59 6.09
CA SER A 87 11.11 -28.12 7.12
C SER A 87 10.43 -28.37 8.47
N HIS A 88 9.32 -27.67 8.71
CA HIS A 88 8.56 -27.77 9.96
C HIS A 88 7.31 -28.61 9.69
N ALA A 89 7.21 -29.76 10.36
CA ALA A 89 6.05 -30.62 10.30
C ALA A 89 4.98 -30.13 11.28
N ILE A 90 3.72 -30.11 10.83
CA ILE A 90 2.56 -29.80 11.66
C ILE A 90 1.56 -30.93 11.50
N GLU A 91 0.99 -31.37 12.62
CA GLU A 91 -0.11 -32.31 12.63
C GLU A 91 -1.48 -31.59 12.65
N PRO A 92 -2.55 -32.17 12.06
CA PRO A 92 -3.87 -31.54 12.04
C PRO A 92 -4.40 -31.18 13.43
N HIS A 93 -4.07 -31.99 14.45
CA HIS A 93 -4.48 -31.74 15.84
C HIS A 93 -3.86 -30.46 16.42
N GLN A 94 -2.66 -30.06 15.96
CA GLN A 94 -1.98 -28.85 16.46
C GLN A 94 -2.67 -27.59 15.93
N ILE A 95 -3.17 -27.64 14.68
CA ILE A 95 -3.94 -26.55 14.09
C ILE A 95 -5.30 -26.42 14.79
N GLN A 96 -5.97 -27.55 15.07
CA GLN A 96 -7.26 -27.57 15.77
C GLN A 96 -7.15 -27.16 17.24
N GLY A 97 -6.08 -27.59 17.91
CA GLY A 97 -5.78 -27.25 19.31
C GLY A 97 -5.27 -25.83 19.52
N GLY A 98 -5.03 -25.06 18.45
CA GLY A 98 -4.58 -23.68 18.54
C GLY A 98 -3.13 -23.54 19.03
N ASP A 99 -2.23 -24.45 18.64
CA ASP A 99 -0.83 -24.39 19.03
C ASP A 99 -0.02 -23.45 18.11
N PHE A 100 -0.10 -22.15 18.40
CA PHE A 100 0.52 -21.09 17.61
C PHE A 100 2.06 -21.12 17.66
N ILE A 101 2.67 -21.74 18.67
CA ILE A 101 4.12 -21.91 18.77
C ILE A 101 4.66 -22.73 17.59
N HIS A 102 3.98 -23.82 17.25
CA HIS A 102 4.39 -24.69 16.13
C HIS A 102 3.86 -24.20 14.78
N ILE A 103 2.74 -23.47 14.76
CA ILE A 103 2.18 -22.90 13.53
C ILE A 103 3.04 -21.73 13.02
N PHE A 104 3.54 -20.88 13.91
CA PHE A 104 4.33 -19.71 13.57
C PHE A 104 5.51 -19.99 12.60
N PRO A 105 6.41 -20.95 12.85
CA PRO A 105 7.52 -21.21 11.93
C PRO A 105 7.08 -21.70 10.55
N VAL A 106 5.94 -22.40 10.44
CA VAL A 106 5.36 -22.76 9.13
C VAL A 106 4.83 -21.54 8.40
N VAL A 107 4.15 -20.63 9.10
CA VAL A 107 3.67 -19.38 8.50
C VAL A 107 4.85 -18.52 8.03
N GLN A 108 5.93 -18.43 8.82
CA GLN A 108 7.16 -17.75 8.41
C GLN A 108 7.75 -18.32 7.12
N TRP A 109 7.85 -19.65 7.06
CA TRP A 109 8.36 -20.34 5.87
C TRP A 109 7.47 -20.10 4.65
N LEU A 110 6.15 -20.20 4.82
CA LEU A 110 5.18 -19.95 3.75
C LEU A 110 5.25 -18.50 3.25
N VAL A 111 5.24 -17.53 4.16
CA VAL A 111 5.29 -16.10 3.80
C VAL A 111 6.56 -15.78 3.03
N LYS A 112 7.72 -16.31 3.44
CA LYS A 112 8.97 -16.16 2.69
C LYS A 112 8.82 -16.67 1.25
N ARG A 113 8.24 -17.86 1.09
CA ARG A 113 8.03 -18.48 -0.22
C ARG A 113 7.00 -17.74 -1.08
N VAL A 114 5.97 -17.14 -0.47
CA VAL A 114 5.02 -16.26 -1.17
C VAL A 114 5.73 -15.03 -1.75
N PHE A 115 6.65 -14.42 -1.00
CA PHE A 115 7.42 -13.29 -1.51
C PHE A 115 8.35 -13.67 -2.67
N GLU A 116 9.07 -14.78 -2.55
CA GLU A 116 9.92 -15.31 -3.63
C GLU A 116 9.09 -15.55 -4.90
N ARG A 117 7.93 -16.21 -4.77
CA ARG A 117 7.06 -16.48 -5.90
C ARG A 117 6.46 -15.22 -6.52
N ARG A 118 6.08 -14.23 -5.70
CA ARG A 118 5.59 -12.95 -6.20
C ARG A 118 6.64 -12.16 -6.96
N ALA A 119 7.90 -12.21 -6.54
CA ALA A 119 9.00 -11.61 -7.28
C ALA A 119 9.14 -12.27 -8.66
N GLU A 120 9.17 -13.59 -8.72
CA GLU A 120 9.24 -14.35 -9.98
C GLU A 120 8.05 -14.06 -10.91
N ILE A 121 6.82 -14.07 -10.40
CA ILE A 121 5.61 -13.76 -11.18
C ILE A 121 5.63 -12.29 -11.61
N GLY A 122 6.09 -11.38 -10.75
CA GLY A 122 6.22 -9.95 -11.07
C GLY A 122 7.19 -9.71 -12.22
N ASP A 123 8.34 -10.38 -12.20
CA ASP A 123 9.34 -10.30 -13.26
C ASP A 123 8.83 -10.92 -14.56
N PHE A 124 8.16 -12.08 -14.48
CA PHE A 124 7.52 -12.71 -15.62
C PHE A 124 6.43 -11.81 -16.23
N ASN A 125 5.55 -11.24 -15.42
CA ASN A 125 4.48 -10.35 -15.89
C ASN A 125 5.05 -9.08 -16.52
N ARG A 126 6.14 -8.52 -15.95
CA ARG A 126 6.83 -7.37 -16.53
C ARG A 126 7.44 -7.73 -17.89
N ALA A 127 8.16 -8.84 -17.98
CA ALA A 127 8.75 -9.30 -19.24
C ALA A 127 7.68 -9.60 -20.29
N TYR A 128 6.57 -10.21 -19.88
CA TYR A 128 5.42 -10.46 -20.73
C TYR A 128 4.78 -9.16 -21.22
N ALA A 129 4.55 -8.19 -20.34
CA ALA A 129 3.99 -6.89 -20.69
C ALA A 129 4.89 -6.14 -21.68
N LEU A 130 6.21 -6.13 -21.46
CA LEU A 130 7.19 -5.57 -22.40
C LEU A 130 7.13 -6.28 -23.75
N ASN A 131 7.11 -7.62 -23.76
CA ASN A 131 7.01 -8.38 -25.01
C ASN A 131 5.71 -8.11 -25.79
N GLN A 132 4.59 -7.94 -25.08
CA GLN A 132 3.31 -7.58 -25.71
C GLN A 132 3.33 -6.14 -26.25
N TYR A 133 3.95 -5.22 -25.52
CA TYR A 133 4.17 -3.86 -25.99
C TYR A 133 5.04 -3.84 -27.26
N ASP A 134 6.17 -4.55 -27.26
CA ASP A 134 7.08 -4.61 -28.41
C ASP A 134 6.40 -5.22 -29.63
N LYS A 135 5.51 -6.20 -29.46
CA LYS A 135 4.72 -6.76 -30.57
C LYS A 135 3.74 -5.75 -31.18
N GLN A 136 3.12 -4.91 -30.36
CA GLN A 136 2.11 -3.95 -30.82
C GLN A 136 2.72 -2.62 -31.29
N PHE A 137 3.85 -2.22 -30.71
CA PHE A 137 4.44 -0.89 -30.89
C PHE A 137 5.92 -0.91 -31.29
N GLY A 138 6.57 -2.06 -31.38
CA GLY A 138 7.99 -2.18 -31.73
C GLY A 138 8.33 -1.65 -33.12
N GLU A 139 7.41 -1.76 -34.09
CA GLU A 139 7.59 -1.20 -35.43
C GLU A 139 7.36 0.33 -35.51
N LEU A 140 6.71 0.93 -34.50
CA LEU A 140 6.39 2.37 -34.48
C LEU A 140 7.55 3.24 -34.00
N ILE A 141 8.57 2.64 -33.37
CA ILE A 141 9.80 3.32 -32.97
C ILE A 141 10.76 3.31 -34.15
N ASP A 142 10.50 4.20 -35.10
CA ASP A 142 11.44 4.51 -36.19
C ASP A 142 12.75 5.01 -35.56
N GLU A 143 13.88 4.31 -35.78
CA GLU A 143 15.17 4.63 -35.13
C GLU A 143 15.58 6.09 -35.35
N THR A 144 15.15 6.66 -36.49
CA THR A 144 15.32 8.06 -36.86
C THR A 144 14.65 9.04 -35.89
N LYS A 145 13.46 8.72 -35.37
CA LYS A 145 12.77 9.55 -34.37
C LYS A 145 13.43 9.46 -33.00
N LEU A 146 14.02 8.30 -32.69
CA LEU A 146 14.72 8.08 -31.43
C LEU A 146 16.07 8.82 -31.39
N THR A 147 16.81 8.87 -32.50
CA THR A 147 18.02 9.69 -32.63
C THR A 147 17.70 11.17 -32.52
N SER A 148 16.68 11.65 -33.24
CA SER A 148 16.23 13.05 -33.14
C SER A 148 15.78 13.42 -31.72
N PHE A 149 15.10 12.52 -31.00
CA PHE A 149 14.69 12.77 -29.61
C PHE A 149 15.91 12.87 -28.67
N LYS A 150 16.90 11.98 -28.81
CA LYS A 150 18.14 12.01 -28.01
C LYS A 150 18.94 13.28 -28.25
N GLU A 151 19.07 13.70 -29.51
CA GLU A 151 19.73 14.96 -29.88
C GLU A 151 19.01 16.16 -29.26
N ASN A 152 17.68 16.19 -29.34
CA ASN A 152 16.87 17.27 -28.76
C ASN A 152 16.98 17.34 -27.22
N VAL A 153 17.03 16.18 -26.55
CA VAL A 153 17.27 16.13 -25.09
C VAL A 153 18.66 16.64 -24.73
N GLU A 154 19.69 16.27 -25.48
CA GLU A 154 21.05 16.76 -25.21
C GLU A 154 21.17 18.26 -25.54
N ASP A 155 20.49 18.76 -26.58
CA ASP A 155 20.40 20.17 -26.90
C ASP A 155 19.70 20.99 -25.82
N ILE A 156 18.57 20.51 -25.29
CA ILE A 156 17.88 21.12 -24.15
C ILE A 156 18.80 21.11 -22.94
N ARG A 157 19.47 19.98 -22.67
CA ARG A 157 20.43 19.87 -21.57
C ARG A 157 21.56 20.88 -21.71
N ILE A 158 22.13 21.05 -22.91
CA ILE A 158 23.20 22.01 -23.22
C ILE A 158 22.70 23.45 -23.03
N ARG A 159 21.53 23.78 -23.60
CA ARG A 159 20.92 25.11 -23.55
C ARG A 159 20.61 25.55 -22.12
N HIS A 160 20.09 24.62 -21.32
CA HIS A 160 19.72 24.85 -19.93
C HIS A 160 20.82 24.45 -18.94
N ARG A 161 22.08 24.21 -19.38
CA ARG A 161 23.18 23.99 -18.43
C ARG A 161 23.34 25.24 -17.57
N PRO A 162 23.47 25.08 -16.24
CA PRO A 162 23.72 26.21 -15.36
C PRO A 162 25.05 26.86 -15.77
N LYS A 163 24.99 28.12 -16.21
CA LYS A 163 26.17 28.89 -16.62
C LYS A 163 26.80 29.52 -15.39
N ARG A 164 28.00 29.06 -15.04
CA ARG A 164 28.80 29.64 -13.94
C ARG A 164 29.27 31.03 -14.36
N ARG A 165 28.79 32.07 -13.67
CA ARG A 165 29.11 33.49 -13.91
C ARG A 165 30.39 33.93 -13.22
N TYR A 166 30.66 33.37 -12.03
CA TYR A 166 31.82 33.73 -11.23
C TYR A 166 32.64 32.49 -10.84
N ARG A 167 33.95 32.67 -10.69
CA ARG A 167 34.89 31.62 -10.29
C ARG A 167 35.39 31.90 -8.86
N CYS A 168 35.14 31.01 -7.91
CA CYS A 168 35.77 31.13 -6.58
C CYS A 168 37.27 30.87 -6.66
N LEU A 169 38.04 31.77 -6.06
CA LEU A 169 39.51 31.70 -6.00
C LEU A 169 39.99 30.59 -5.05
N ASP A 170 39.18 30.23 -4.04
CA ASP A 170 39.47 29.15 -3.09
C ASP A 170 39.04 27.78 -3.64
N SER A 171 39.80 27.29 -4.62
CA SER A 171 39.56 26.01 -5.29
C SER A 171 40.04 24.78 -4.50
N LYS A 172 40.68 24.98 -3.33
CA LYS A 172 41.18 23.86 -2.51
C LYS A 172 40.00 23.20 -1.79
N LYS A 173 39.50 22.11 -2.37
CA LYS A 173 38.44 21.24 -1.84
C LYS A 173 38.86 20.57 -0.52
N LYS A 174 38.94 21.31 0.58
CA LYS A 174 38.97 20.69 1.91
C LYS A 174 37.62 20.03 2.18
N ARG A 175 37.62 18.83 2.75
CA ARG A 175 36.40 18.20 3.27
C ARG A 175 36.00 19.01 4.51
N LEU A 176 34.88 19.71 4.44
CA LEU A 176 34.41 20.58 5.51
C LEU A 176 33.51 19.75 6.42
N ASN A 177 33.98 19.50 7.64
CA ASN A 177 33.24 18.73 8.65
C ASN A 177 32.25 19.62 9.44
N ASN A 178 32.44 20.95 9.43
CA ASN A 178 31.61 21.91 10.15
C ASN A 178 30.39 22.37 9.32
N ILE A 179 29.23 22.55 9.97
CA ILE A 179 27.95 22.95 9.36
C ILE A 179 28.04 24.37 8.77
N ASP A 180 28.71 25.30 9.46
CA ASP A 180 28.81 26.69 9.01
C ASP A 180 29.73 26.86 7.79
N GLU A 181 30.78 26.04 7.70
CA GLU A 181 31.63 25.98 6.52
C GLU A 181 30.90 25.41 5.31
N ARG A 182 30.04 24.41 5.52
CA ARG A 182 29.18 23.85 4.47
C ARG A 182 28.21 24.91 3.95
N ARG A 183 27.61 25.71 4.84
CA ARG A 183 26.75 26.85 4.48
C ARG A 183 27.49 27.88 3.63
N LYS A 184 28.72 28.27 4.02
CA LYS A 184 29.57 29.19 3.23
C LYS A 184 29.88 28.66 1.84
N ARG A 185 30.12 27.35 1.69
CA ARG A 185 30.39 26.71 0.40
C ARG A 185 29.15 26.61 -0.49
N ILE A 186 27.99 26.32 0.10
CA ILE A 186 26.71 26.34 -0.63
C ILE A 186 26.46 27.76 -1.13
N HIS A 187 26.59 28.76 -0.25
CA HIS A 187 26.41 30.16 -0.62
C HIS A 187 27.37 30.59 -1.73
N SER A 188 28.67 30.28 -1.63
CA SER A 188 29.61 30.61 -2.69
C SER A 188 29.23 29.95 -4.02
N THR A 189 28.79 28.69 -4.00
CA THR A 189 28.31 28.00 -5.21
C THR A 189 27.07 28.66 -5.80
N LEU A 190 26.09 29.06 -4.99
CA LEU A 190 24.88 29.74 -5.48
C LEU A 190 25.21 31.10 -6.12
N VAL A 191 26.11 31.86 -5.49
CA VAL A 191 26.63 33.12 -6.04
C VAL A 191 27.37 32.89 -7.36
N GLU A 192 28.18 31.82 -7.46
CA GLU A 192 28.87 31.47 -8.70
C GLU A 192 27.93 31.26 -9.89
N PHE A 193 26.72 30.76 -9.66
CA PHE A 193 25.68 30.58 -10.66
C PHE A 193 24.71 31.77 -10.77
N GLY A 194 24.98 32.88 -10.08
CA GLY A 194 24.24 34.12 -10.17
C GLY A 194 22.94 34.17 -9.36
N GLN A 195 22.73 33.22 -8.45
CA GLN A 195 21.67 33.32 -7.45
C GLN A 195 22.14 34.24 -6.31
N MET A 196 21.64 35.48 -6.32
CA MET A 196 21.80 36.41 -5.21
C MET A 196 20.84 35.98 -4.09
N HIS A 197 21.34 35.29 -3.07
CA HIS A 197 20.57 35.11 -1.84
C HIS A 197 20.52 36.46 -1.13
N GLN A 198 19.32 36.97 -0.88
CA GLN A 198 19.15 37.96 0.18
C GLN A 198 19.53 37.27 1.50
N LEU A 199 20.28 38.00 2.34
CA LEU A 199 20.58 37.73 3.76
C LEU A 199 21.90 36.99 4.06
N LEU A 200 22.95 37.79 4.25
CA LEU A 200 23.70 37.75 5.51
C LEU A 200 23.23 38.91 6.38
N ASP A 201 22.04 38.79 6.97
CA ASP A 201 21.72 39.51 8.21
C ASP A 201 21.61 38.47 9.32
N THR A 202 22.76 38.10 9.84
CA THR A 202 22.89 37.44 11.14
C THR A 202 23.78 38.29 12.03
N SER A 203 23.34 39.52 12.34
CA SER A 203 23.83 40.29 13.50
C SER A 203 23.22 41.70 13.59
N ALA A 204 21.95 41.82 14.01
CA ALA A 204 21.43 42.95 14.79
C ALA A 204 20.01 42.58 15.27
N GLY A 205 19.79 42.63 16.58
CA GLY A 205 18.57 42.16 17.22
C GLY A 205 17.29 42.84 16.74
N ASN A 206 16.25 42.05 16.51
CA ASN A 206 14.89 42.36 16.96
C ASN A 206 14.00 41.12 16.81
N GLU A 207 13.40 40.72 17.93
CA GLU A 207 12.47 39.61 18.10
C GLU A 207 11.12 39.89 17.41
N LYS A 208 11.01 39.85 16.07
CA LYS A 208 9.70 39.98 15.39
C LYS A 208 9.38 39.11 14.15
N PRO A 209 10.23 38.20 13.62
CA PRO A 209 9.82 37.45 12.42
C PRO A 209 8.94 36.22 12.70
N GLN A 210 8.94 35.63 13.91
CA GLN A 210 8.17 34.40 14.20
C GLN A 210 6.65 34.63 14.21
N GLN A 211 6.17 35.77 14.68
CA GLN A 211 4.73 36.06 14.72
C GLN A 211 4.11 36.26 13.32
N GLU A 212 4.87 36.79 12.36
CA GLU A 212 4.39 36.94 10.97
C GLU A 212 4.37 35.62 10.21
N VAL A 213 5.39 34.76 10.36
CA VAL A 213 5.35 33.42 9.75
C VAL A 213 4.29 32.52 10.39
N ASP A 214 4.08 32.61 11.70
CA ASP A 214 3.04 31.85 12.39
C ASP A 214 1.63 32.34 12.00
N ALA A 215 1.44 33.65 11.79
CA ALA A 215 0.19 34.21 11.28
C ALA A 215 -0.09 33.77 9.83
N LEU A 216 0.93 33.72 8.97
CA LEU A 216 0.81 33.22 7.59
C LEU A 216 0.49 31.72 7.55
N ILE A 217 1.15 30.91 8.38
CA ILE A 217 0.87 29.46 8.47
C ILE A 217 -0.55 29.23 8.99
N LYS A 218 -0.99 29.99 10.01
CA LYS A 218 -2.36 29.90 10.53
C LYS A 218 -3.40 30.27 9.47
N ASN A 219 -3.17 31.34 8.71
CA ASN A 219 -4.07 31.74 7.62
C ASN A 219 -4.14 30.67 6.52
N MET A 220 -3.02 30.03 6.15
CA MET A 220 -3.03 28.94 5.17
C MET A 220 -3.73 27.67 5.68
N VAL A 221 -3.62 27.37 6.98
CA VAL A 221 -4.32 26.24 7.61
C VAL A 221 -5.83 26.52 7.70
N ASP A 222 -6.22 27.75 8.00
CA ASP A 222 -7.62 28.18 8.07
C ASP A 222 -8.29 28.23 6.68
N GLU A 223 -7.55 28.57 5.61
CA GLU A 223 -8.08 28.47 4.24
C GLU A 223 -8.25 27.02 3.80
N LYS A 224 -7.26 26.15 4.09
CA LYS A 224 -7.37 24.72 3.79
C LYS A 224 -8.52 24.05 4.54
N SER A 225 -8.73 24.42 5.80
CA SER A 225 -9.84 23.88 6.59
C SER A 225 -11.19 24.31 6.01
N LYS A 226 -11.37 25.59 5.64
CA LYS A 226 -12.59 26.09 4.97
C LYS A 226 -12.88 25.39 3.65
N ILE A 227 -11.85 25.18 2.82
CA ILE A 227 -11.99 24.46 1.55
C ILE A 227 -12.43 23.02 1.80
N ALA A 228 -11.85 22.36 2.81
CA ALA A 228 -12.25 20.99 3.19
C ALA A 228 -13.70 20.93 3.67
N THR A 229 -14.15 21.84 4.54
CA THR A 229 -15.56 21.88 4.99
C THR A 229 -16.51 22.18 3.85
N GLN A 230 -16.13 23.05 2.91
CA GLN A 230 -16.97 23.37 1.74
C GLN A 230 -17.12 22.16 0.81
N ILE A 231 -16.06 21.40 0.58
CA ILE A 231 -16.10 20.15 -0.21
C ILE A 231 -16.92 19.07 0.48
N VAL A 232 -16.78 18.92 1.81
CA VAL A 232 -17.57 17.95 2.57
C VAL A 232 -19.06 18.33 2.54
N ASN A 233 -19.40 19.60 2.71
CA ASN A 233 -20.79 20.06 2.66
C ASN A 233 -21.40 19.88 1.26
N SER A 234 -20.65 20.16 0.19
CA SER A 234 -21.15 19.93 -1.17
C SER A 234 -21.39 18.44 -1.46
N LEU A 235 -20.50 17.56 -0.98
CA LEU A 235 -20.65 16.12 -1.13
C LEU A 235 -21.86 15.57 -0.34
N VAL A 236 -22.06 16.04 0.90
CA VAL A 236 -23.20 15.65 1.74
C VAL A 236 -24.52 16.08 1.10
N ASN A 237 -24.59 17.31 0.58
CA ASN A 237 -25.78 17.79 -0.12
C ASN A 237 -26.07 16.97 -1.38
N GLN A 238 -25.03 16.66 -2.17
CA GLN A 238 -25.19 15.81 -3.35
C GLN A 238 -25.69 14.40 -2.99
N GLN A 239 -25.21 13.83 -1.88
CA GLN A 239 -25.71 12.54 -1.40
C GLN A 239 -27.17 12.63 -0.93
N GLN A 240 -27.55 13.69 -0.21
CA GLN A 240 -28.94 13.92 0.20
C GLN A 240 -29.90 14.03 -0.99
N ASP A 241 -29.51 14.73 -2.05
CA ASP A 241 -30.32 14.87 -3.27
C ASP A 241 -30.48 13.52 -3.99
N THR A 242 -29.41 12.71 -4.08
CA THR A 242 -29.51 11.37 -4.68
C THR A 242 -30.41 10.44 -3.87
N LEU A 243 -30.32 10.46 -2.54
CA LEU A 243 -31.19 9.67 -1.67
C LEU A 243 -32.65 10.12 -1.77
N ARG A 244 -32.88 11.42 -1.87
CA ARG A 244 -34.23 11.98 -2.05
C ARG A 244 -34.85 11.53 -3.38
N GLY A 245 -34.10 11.60 -4.48
CA GLY A 245 -34.57 11.09 -5.78
C GLY A 245 -34.89 9.60 -5.75
N ILE A 246 -34.07 8.80 -5.07
CA ILE A 246 -34.34 7.36 -4.87
C ILE A 246 -35.63 7.15 -4.08
N ILE A 247 -35.87 7.92 -3.02
CA ILE A 247 -37.10 7.83 -2.21
C ILE A 247 -38.33 8.21 -3.05
N GLU A 248 -38.27 9.31 -3.82
CA GLU A 248 -39.36 9.75 -4.70
C GLU A 248 -39.68 8.68 -5.76
N ASP A 249 -38.66 8.06 -6.37
CA ASP A 249 -38.82 6.94 -7.30
C ASP A 249 -39.49 5.71 -6.65
N PHE A 250 -39.15 5.42 -5.39
CA PHE A 250 -39.80 4.35 -4.64
C PHE A 250 -41.25 4.67 -4.32
N GLU A 251 -41.57 5.91 -3.92
CA GLU A 251 -42.94 6.35 -3.66
C GLU A 251 -43.80 6.31 -4.92
N GLU A 252 -43.27 6.73 -6.07
CA GLU A 252 -43.96 6.60 -7.36
C GLU A 252 -44.26 5.14 -7.71
N LYS A 253 -43.29 4.23 -7.55
CA LYS A 253 -43.48 2.80 -7.81
C LYS A 253 -44.53 2.21 -6.89
N VAL A 254 -44.55 2.59 -5.61
CA VAL A 254 -45.56 2.17 -4.64
C VAL A 254 -46.95 2.71 -5.03
N ASN A 255 -47.04 3.97 -5.44
CA ASN A 255 -48.31 4.58 -5.87
C ASN A 255 -48.85 3.97 -7.18
N LYS A 256 -47.98 3.68 -8.15
CA LYS A 256 -48.33 2.94 -9.38
C LYS A 256 -48.85 1.54 -9.04
N LYS A 257 -48.17 0.81 -8.15
CA LYS A 257 -48.62 -0.51 -7.70
C LYS A 257 -49.96 -0.47 -6.96
N LYS A 258 -50.20 0.55 -6.12
CA LYS A 258 -51.50 0.76 -5.45
C LYS A 258 -52.64 1.09 -6.43
N LYS A 259 -52.36 1.81 -7.52
CA LYS A 259 -53.37 2.07 -8.58
C LYS A 259 -53.74 0.80 -9.34
N ILE A 260 -52.75 -0.03 -9.72
CA ILE A 260 -52.99 -1.30 -10.42
C ILE A 260 -53.87 -2.23 -9.57
N ILE A 261 -53.57 -2.37 -8.26
CA ILE A 261 -54.38 -3.20 -7.34
C ILE A 261 -55.82 -2.68 -7.20
N LYS A 262 -56.06 -1.37 -7.35
CA LYS A 262 -57.40 -0.77 -7.31
C LYS A 262 -58.20 -0.97 -8.61
N GLU A 263 -57.52 -1.12 -9.74
CA GLU A 263 -58.14 -1.34 -11.05
C GLU A 263 -58.45 -2.84 -11.30
N GLU A 264 -57.63 -3.76 -10.76
CA GLU A 264 -57.88 -5.21 -10.84
C GLU A 264 -58.95 -5.71 -9.85
N GLY A 265 -59.39 -4.87 -8.90
CA GLY A 265 -60.38 -5.19 -7.88
C GLY A 265 -61.81 -4.73 -8.18
N ARG A 266 -62.15 -4.43 -9.44
CA ARG A 266 -63.48 -3.95 -9.85
C ARG A 266 -64.09 -4.77 -10.97
#